data_AF-A0A328DH39-F1
#
_entry.id   AF-A0A328DH39-F1
#
_cell.length_a   1.000
_cell.length_b   1.000
_cell.length_c   1.000
_cell.angle_alpha   90.00
_cell.angle_beta   90.00
_cell.angle_gamma   90.00
#
_symmetry.space_group_name_H-M   'P 1'
#
loop_
_entity.id
_entity.type
_entity.pdbx_description
1 polymer ?
#
loop_
_entity_poly.entity_id
_entity_poly.type
_entity_poly.pdbx_seq_one_letter_code
_entity_poly.pdbx_strand_id
1 'polypeptide(L)'
;MAATPTRVWALLGLLLLFQGGAFGRRSFTGSRDECQLRRIKAFEPSLRVEAEGGVTELWDPLNEQFRCGGAHAFRHVIYPNATLLPSYTGSPLIAYTLQGTPLF
;
A
#
# COMPACT_ATOMS: atom_id res chain seq x y z
N MET A 1 -2.24 -24.92 -49.04
CA MET A 1 -3.31 -25.51 -48.20
C MET A 1 -4.06 -24.37 -47.54
N ALA A 2 -5.23 -24.01 -48.07
CA ALA A 2 -5.99 -22.84 -47.64
C ALA A 2 -6.70 -23.14 -46.31
N ALA A 3 -6.39 -22.37 -45.27
CA ALA A 3 -7.09 -22.47 -43.98
C ALA A 3 -8.54 -22.02 -44.19
N THR A 4 -9.49 -22.91 -43.87
CA THR A 4 -10.92 -22.60 -43.97
C THR A 4 -11.29 -21.53 -42.93
N PRO A 5 -12.18 -20.58 -43.26
CA PRO A 5 -12.46 -19.42 -42.41
C PRO A 5 -12.96 -19.82 -41.02
N THR A 6 -13.65 -20.96 -40.91
CA THR A 6 -14.13 -21.52 -39.63
C THR A 6 -13.02 -21.88 -38.65
N ARG A 7 -11.85 -22.33 -39.15
CA ARG A 7 -10.70 -22.67 -38.30
C ARG A 7 -10.04 -21.42 -37.71
N VAL A 8 -10.02 -20.32 -38.45
CA VAL A 8 -9.45 -19.05 -37.99
C VAL A 8 -10.27 -18.46 -36.84
N TRP A 9 -11.60 -18.50 -36.95
CA TRP A 9 -12.51 -18.02 -35.90
C TRP A 9 -12.46 -18.88 -34.64
N ALA A 10 -12.36 -20.21 -34.78
CA ALA A 10 -12.20 -21.11 -33.65
C ALA A 10 -10.87 -20.85 -32.89
N LEU A 11 -9.78 -20.61 -33.61
CA LEU A 11 -8.49 -20.28 -33.02
C LEU A 11 -8.49 -18.90 -32.34
N LEU A 12 -9.13 -17.89 -32.95
CA LEU A 12 -9.29 -16.56 -32.34
C LEU A 12 -10.16 -16.62 -31.07
N GLY A 13 -11.25 -17.40 -31.09
CA GLY A 13 -12.08 -17.62 -29.90
C GLY A 13 -11.31 -18.31 -28.77
N LEU A 14 -10.49 -19.33 -29.10
CA LEU A 14 -9.64 -20.01 -28.14
C LEU A 14 -8.56 -19.08 -27.55
N LEU A 15 -7.95 -18.23 -28.39
CA LEU A 15 -6.99 -17.21 -27.96
C LEU A 15 -7.62 -16.19 -27.03
N LEU A 16 -8.83 -15.71 -27.32
CA LEU A 16 -9.54 -14.75 -26.47
C LEU A 16 -9.91 -15.34 -25.10
N LEU A 17 -10.27 -16.63 -25.03
CA LEU A 17 -10.50 -17.33 -23.75
C LEU A 17 -9.21 -17.51 -22.94
N PHE A 18 -8.07 -17.72 -23.60
CA PHE A 18 -6.77 -17.87 -22.92
C PHE A 18 -6.22 -16.54 -22.37
N GLN A 19 -6.56 -15.41 -23.01
CA GLN A 19 -6.12 -14.06 -22.59
C GLN A 19 -6.99 -13.48 -21.46
N GLY A 20 -8.21 -14.01 -21.24
CA GLY A 20 -9.14 -13.54 -20.21
C GLY A 20 -8.70 -13.75 -18.75
N GLY A 21 -7.58 -14.44 -18.51
CA GLY A 21 -7.03 -14.69 -17.17
C GLY A 21 -5.82 -13.82 -16.77
N ALA A 22 -5.28 -12.99 -17.67
CA ALA A 22 -4.00 -12.31 -17.47
C ALA A 22 -4.07 -10.83 -17.07
N PHE A 23 -5.22 -10.16 -17.22
CA PHE A 23 -5.38 -8.76 -16.82
C PHE A 23 -6.00 -8.67 -15.42
N GLY A 24 -5.17 -8.72 -14.38
CA GLY A 24 -5.66 -8.42 -13.02
C GLY A 24 -4.87 -8.94 -11.84
N ARG A 25 -3.66 -9.48 -12.02
CA ARG A 25 -2.82 -9.86 -10.87
C ARG A 25 -1.89 -8.70 -10.48
N ARG A 26 -2.42 -7.75 -9.71
CA ARG A 26 -1.56 -7.06 -8.72
C ARG A 26 -1.30 -8.08 -7.61
N SER A 27 -0.29 -8.91 -7.81
CA SER A 27 0.18 -9.81 -6.76
C SER A 27 0.83 -8.93 -5.69
N PHE A 28 0.18 -8.79 -4.54
CA PHE A 28 0.88 -8.47 -3.31
C PHE A 28 1.89 -9.59 -3.10
N THR A 29 3.18 -9.30 -3.31
CA THR A 29 4.28 -10.25 -3.15
C THR A 29 4.63 -10.46 -1.68
N GLY A 30 3.62 -10.53 -0.80
CA GLY A 30 3.82 -11.06 0.54
C GLY A 30 4.01 -12.56 0.41
N SER A 31 5.06 -13.11 1.01
CA SER A 31 5.20 -14.57 1.06
C SER A 31 3.95 -15.16 1.74
N ARG A 32 3.49 -16.35 1.32
CA ARG A 32 2.27 -16.98 1.87
C ARG A 32 2.34 -17.18 3.40
N ASP A 33 3.54 -17.12 3.95
CA ASP A 33 3.83 -17.26 5.38
C ASP A 33 3.85 -15.91 6.13
N GLU A 34 4.05 -14.79 5.44
CA GLU A 34 4.17 -13.45 6.06
C GLU A 34 2.89 -12.99 6.76
N CYS A 35 1.75 -13.54 6.37
CA CYS A 35 0.44 -13.26 6.97
C CYS A 35 -0.07 -14.33 7.95
N GLN A 36 0.76 -15.30 8.35
CA GLN A 36 0.39 -16.30 9.37
C GLN A 36 0.55 -15.74 10.80
N LEU A 37 -0.22 -14.69 11.10
CA LEU A 37 -0.17 -14.00 12.38
C LEU A 37 -0.81 -14.85 13.50
N ARG A 38 -0.02 -15.23 14.52
CA ARG A 38 -0.55 -15.97 15.68
C ARG A 38 -1.36 -15.08 16.64
N ARG A 39 -1.05 -13.79 16.71
CA ARG A 39 -1.73 -12.82 17.59
C ARG A 39 -1.60 -11.41 17.02
N ILE A 40 -2.71 -10.68 16.99
CA ILE A 40 -2.75 -9.24 16.68
C ILE A 40 -2.65 -8.45 17.98
N LYS A 41 -1.89 -7.36 17.98
CA LYS A 41 -1.68 -6.50 19.15
C LYS A 41 -1.75 -5.04 18.73
N ALA A 42 -2.25 -4.18 19.62
CA ALA A 42 -2.06 -2.75 19.47
C ALA A 42 -0.57 -2.41 19.64
N PHE A 43 -0.08 -1.45 18.84
CA PHE A 43 1.30 -0.97 18.91
C PHE A 43 1.35 0.53 19.09
N GLU A 44 2.29 0.94 19.92
CA GLU A 44 2.77 2.31 20.00
C GLU A 44 3.84 2.55 18.93
N PRO A 45 4.07 3.81 18.53
CA PRO A 45 5.18 4.15 17.64
C PRO A 45 6.52 3.75 18.25
N SER A 46 7.41 3.19 17.42
CA SER A 46 8.73 2.70 17.84
C SER A 46 9.83 3.74 17.67
N LEU A 47 9.61 4.75 16.82
CA LEU A 47 10.58 5.80 16.53
C LEU A 47 9.92 7.17 16.63
N ARG A 48 10.64 8.13 17.21
CA ARG A 48 10.28 9.54 17.28
C ARG A 48 11.38 10.36 16.63
N VAL A 49 11.01 11.23 15.70
CA VAL A 49 11.89 12.16 15.01
C VAL A 49 11.47 13.58 15.38
N GLU A 50 12.37 14.28 16.07
CA GLU A 50 12.15 15.65 16.53
C GLU A 50 12.47 16.66 15.42
N ALA A 51 11.66 17.71 15.32
CA ALA A 51 11.87 18.85 14.44
C ALA A 51 11.52 20.15 15.19
N GLU A 52 12.01 21.29 14.70
CA GLU A 52 11.72 22.61 15.30
C GLU A 52 10.21 22.83 15.51
N GLY A 53 9.41 22.44 14.52
CA GLY A 53 7.97 22.67 14.49
C GLY A 53 7.11 21.50 14.97
N GLY A 54 7.68 20.45 15.57
CA GLY A 54 6.90 19.30 16.00
C GLY A 54 7.65 17.97 16.05
N VAL A 55 6.89 16.88 16.07
CA VAL A 55 7.42 15.51 16.15
C VAL A 55 6.76 14.62 15.11
N THR A 56 7.56 13.77 14.48
CA THR A 56 7.05 12.66 13.65
C THR A 56 7.29 11.35 14.36
N GLU A 57 6.21 10.61 14.58
CA GLU A 57 6.24 9.28 15.18
C GLU A 57 6.02 8.23 14.10
N LEU A 58 6.82 7.17 14.11
CA LEU A 58 6.77 6.09 13.13
C LEU A 58 6.52 4.77 13.83
N TRP A 59 5.68 3.94 13.22
CA TRP A 59 5.54 2.54 13.59
C TRP A 59 6.56 1.71 12.82
N ASP A 60 7.08 0.66 13.46
CA ASP A 60 8.08 -0.22 12.86
C ASP A 60 7.53 -0.90 11.59
N PRO A 61 8.05 -0.56 10.39
CA PRO A 61 7.59 -1.16 9.15
C PRO A 61 7.94 -2.64 9.02
N LEU A 62 8.88 -3.15 9.83
CA LEU A 62 9.30 -4.55 9.83
C LEU A 62 8.45 -5.44 10.74
N ASN A 63 7.54 -4.84 11.52
CA ASN A 63 6.58 -5.59 12.31
C ASN A 63 5.73 -6.50 11.40
N GLU A 64 5.52 -7.75 11.81
CA GLU A 64 4.76 -8.75 11.05
C GLU A 64 3.34 -8.29 10.68
N GLN A 65 2.68 -7.50 11.53
CA GLN A 65 1.32 -7.01 11.27
C GLN A 65 1.31 -5.92 10.19
N PHE A 66 2.30 -5.03 10.18
CA PHE A 66 2.45 -4.00 9.15
C PHE A 66 2.93 -4.59 7.81
N ARG A 67 3.87 -5.54 7.85
CA ARG A 67 4.30 -6.27 6.64
C ARG A 67 3.17 -7.07 6.01
N CYS A 68 2.40 -7.81 6.81
CA CYS A 68 1.23 -8.53 6.30
C CYS A 68 0.16 -7.57 5.75
N GLY A 69 -0.10 -6.45 6.43
CA GLY A 69 -1.06 -5.44 5.98
C GLY A 69 -0.61 -4.63 4.76
N GLY A 70 0.67 -4.71 4.37
CA GLY A 70 1.23 -3.94 3.26
C GLY A 70 1.14 -2.43 3.46
N ALA A 71 1.17 -1.99 4.72
CA ALA A 71 0.92 -0.61 5.09
C ALA A 71 2.00 -0.07 6.02
N HIS A 72 2.24 1.22 5.91
CA HIS A 72 3.10 1.98 6.81
C HIS A 72 2.26 3.01 7.56
N ALA A 73 2.57 3.21 8.83
CA ALA A 73 1.90 4.19 9.67
C ALA A 73 2.92 5.17 10.24
N PHE A 74 2.54 6.44 10.23
CA PHE A 74 3.26 7.53 10.88
C PHE A 74 2.25 8.57 11.38
N ARG A 75 2.67 9.37 12.35
CA ARG A 75 1.86 10.42 12.96
C ARG A 75 2.70 11.67 13.09
N HIS A 76 2.21 12.77 12.54
CA HIS A 76 2.80 14.08 12.73
C HIS A 76 2.06 14.82 13.85
N VAL A 77 2.82 15.33 14.80
CA VAL A 77 2.37 16.31 15.79
C VAL A 77 2.99 17.63 15.40
N ILE A 78 2.17 18.55 14.88
CA ILE A 78 2.61 19.86 14.38
C ILE A 78 2.26 20.91 15.43
N TYR A 79 3.24 21.69 15.85
CA TYR A 79 3.05 22.75 16.84
C TYR A 79 2.36 23.98 16.23
N PRO A 80 1.75 24.85 17.06
CA PRO A 80 1.19 26.11 16.58
C PRO A 80 2.23 26.93 15.81
N ASN A 81 1.82 27.52 14.68
CA ASN A 81 2.67 28.30 13.76
C ASN A 81 3.83 27.53 13.10
N ALA A 82 3.81 26.19 13.15
CA ALA A 82 4.75 25.37 12.41
C ALA A 82 4.18 24.94 11.06
N THR A 83 5.08 24.68 10.11
CA THR A 83 4.73 24.19 8.77
C THR A 83 5.40 22.84 8.55
N LEU A 84 4.60 21.82 8.22
CA LEU A 84 5.15 20.56 7.71
C LEU A 84 5.68 20.81 6.30
N LEU A 85 6.97 20.57 6.08
CA LEU A 85 7.58 20.79 4.78
C LEU A 85 6.98 19.86 3.71
N PRO A 86 6.76 20.35 2.48
CA PRO A 86 6.27 19.53 1.38
C PRO A 86 7.16 18.32 1.14
N SER A 87 6.56 17.15 1.03
CA SER A 87 7.23 15.89 0.73
C SER A 87 6.33 14.99 -0.11
N TYR A 88 6.93 14.00 -0.78
CA TYR A 88 6.22 13.01 -1.57
C TYR A 88 6.53 11.61 -1.04
N THR A 89 5.60 10.69 -1.26
CA THR A 89 5.77 9.27 -0.92
C THR A 89 5.59 8.43 -2.17
N GLY A 90 6.25 7.27 -2.22
CA GLY A 90 6.12 6.33 -3.33
C GLY A 90 4.84 5.48 -3.30
N SER A 91 3.94 5.72 -2.34
CA SER A 91 2.73 4.92 -2.14
C SER A 91 1.53 5.84 -1.82
N PRO A 92 0.30 5.45 -2.15
CA PRO A 92 -0.87 6.23 -1.77
C PRO A 92 -0.94 6.43 -0.25
N LEU A 93 -1.31 7.64 0.18
CA LEU A 93 -1.45 8.00 1.59
C LEU A 93 -2.90 8.35 1.90
N ILE A 94 -3.39 7.87 3.03
CA ILE A 94 -4.61 8.35 3.66
C ILE A 94 -4.19 9.06 4.94
N ALA A 95 -4.47 10.36 5.01
CA ALA A 95 -4.20 11.20 6.17
C ALA A 95 -5.52 11.61 6.84
N TYR A 96 -5.52 11.68 8.17
CA TYR A 96 -6.65 12.15 8.96
C TYR A 96 -6.16 12.94 10.16
N THR A 97 -7.00 13.86 10.63
CA THR A 97 -6.71 14.71 11.78
C THR A 97 -7.30 14.14 13.06
N LEU A 98 -6.42 13.80 14.00
CA LEU A 98 -6.82 13.38 15.35
C LEU A 98 -7.28 14.57 16.20
N GLN A 99 -6.60 15.70 16.07
CA GLN A 99 -6.86 16.91 16.85
C GLN A 99 -6.44 18.15 16.07
N GLY A 100 -7.19 19.25 16.26
CA GLY A 100 -6.91 20.55 15.66
C GLY A 100 -7.49 20.72 14.25
N THR A 101 -7.31 21.92 13.71
CA THR A 101 -7.76 22.33 12.37
C THR A 101 -6.55 22.81 11.57
N PRO A 102 -5.89 21.91 10.81
CA PRO A 102 -4.76 22.27 9.99
C PRO A 102 -5.20 23.01 8.74
N LEU A 103 -4.25 23.69 8.12
CA LEU A 103 -4.32 24.14 6.74
C LEU A 103 -3.42 23.23 5.92
N PHE A 104 -3.95 22.68 4.83
CA PHE A 104 -3.25 21.79 3.90
C PHE A 104 -2.94 22.51 2.60
#